data_AF-A0AAE0ZRS9-F1
#
_entry.id   AF-A0AAE0ZRS9-F1
#
_cell.length_a   1.000
_cell.length_b   1.000
_cell.length_c   1.000
_cell.angle_alpha   90.00
_cell.angle_beta   90.00
_cell.angle_gamma   90.00
#
_symmetry.space_group_name_H-M   'P 1'
#
loop_
_entity.id
_entity.type
_entity.pdbx_description
1 polymer ?
#
loop_
_entity_poly.entity_id
_entity_poly.type
_entity_poly.pdbx_seq_one_letter_code
_entity_poly.pdbx_strand_id
1 'polypeptide(L)'
;MNDDIGVQWFTKVFIKNCGEVRPQLLILDSHQSHEVLEMLELAEKERIHIHALPPLTTHMLQPLDRVVFKPMKTAYKRHCTEFLAANPDKTINKMTWPGLQRQTWAATMRQELLQKSFCATSIYPLGRTKIPESAYLPCDTMHSITVTQAEDCSMNTGQEQEQNFKRNQQTHQKRWILSSCLS
;
A
#
# COMPACT_ATOMS: atom_id res chain seq x y z
N MET A 1 2.84 10.79 2.34
CA MET A 1 1.82 11.36 3.28
C MET A 1 2.58 11.93 4.46
N ASN A 2 2.15 13.04 5.07
CA ASN A 2 2.79 13.46 6.34
C ASN A 2 2.36 12.49 7.45
N ASP A 3 3.25 12.20 8.39
CA ASP A 3 3.04 11.23 9.47
C ASP A 3 1.78 11.56 10.28
N ASP A 4 1.59 12.85 10.61
CA ASP A 4 0.40 13.34 11.33
C ASP A 4 -0.92 13.03 10.60
N ILE A 5 -0.91 13.15 9.27
CA ILE A 5 -2.10 12.88 8.45
C ILE A 5 -2.38 11.38 8.44
N GLY A 6 -1.33 10.55 8.41
CA GLY A 6 -1.44 9.09 8.51
C GLY A 6 -2.06 8.64 9.82
N VAL A 7 -1.55 9.13 10.95
CA VAL A 7 -2.09 8.82 12.28
C VAL A 7 -3.55 9.28 12.41
N GLN A 8 -3.86 10.49 11.94
CA GLN A 8 -5.23 10.98 11.95
C GLN A 8 -6.17 10.15 11.08
N TRP A 9 -5.73 9.74 9.89
CA TRP A 9 -6.52 8.85 9.04
C TRP A 9 -6.75 7.50 9.73
N PHE A 10 -5.71 6.88 10.28
CA PHE A 10 -5.81 5.58 10.94
C PHE A 10 -6.79 5.62 12.13
N THR A 11 -6.66 6.65 12.97
CA THR A 11 -7.49 6.83 14.17
C THR A 11 -8.93 7.26 13.85
N LYS A 12 -9.10 8.26 12.98
CA LYS A 12 -10.42 8.89 12.76
C LYS A 12 -11.21 8.21 11.65
N VAL A 13 -10.57 7.48 10.75
CA VAL A 13 -11.22 6.86 9.59
C VAL A 13 -11.07 5.34 9.65
N PHE A 14 -9.86 4.79 9.63
CA PHE A 14 -9.67 3.35 9.50
C PHE A 14 -10.28 2.56 10.66
N ILE A 15 -9.85 2.83 11.91
CA ILE A 15 -10.34 2.11 13.10
C ILE A 15 -11.86 2.23 13.25
N LYS A 16 -12.43 3.41 12.97
CA LYS A 16 -13.88 3.64 13.08
C LYS A 16 -14.71 2.92 12.03
N ASN A 17 -14.13 2.60 10.88
CA ASN A 17 -14.81 1.89 9.78
C ASN A 17 -14.36 0.43 9.66
N CYS A 18 -13.43 0.00 10.51
CA CYS A 18 -13.12 -1.41 10.73
C CYS A 18 -14.33 -2.09 11.37
N GLY A 19 -14.72 -3.28 10.89
CA GLY A 19 -15.77 -4.07 11.55
C GLY A 19 -15.35 -4.45 12.98
N GLU A 20 -16.23 -5.07 13.77
CA GLU A 20 -15.92 -5.45 15.16
C GLU A 20 -15.05 -6.72 15.27
N VAL A 21 -15.05 -7.55 14.23
CA VAL A 21 -14.28 -8.79 14.17
C VAL A 21 -12.78 -8.50 14.28
N ARG A 22 -12.05 -9.36 14.98
CA ARG A 22 -10.60 -9.28 15.17
C ARG A 22 -9.97 -10.68 15.15
N PRO A 23 -8.69 -10.82 14.75
CA PRO A 23 -7.80 -9.75 14.30
C PRO A 23 -8.18 -9.21 12.91
N GLN A 24 -7.77 -7.98 12.60
CA GLN A 24 -7.90 -7.39 11.26
C GLN A 24 -6.54 -7.17 10.61
N LEU A 25 -6.50 -7.13 9.28
CA LEU A 25 -5.28 -6.94 8.50
C LEU A 25 -5.41 -5.65 7.68
N LEU A 26 -4.51 -4.70 7.91
CA LEU A 26 -4.32 -3.52 7.08
C LEU A 26 -3.11 -3.75 6.17
N ILE A 27 -3.32 -3.64 4.87
CA ILE A 27 -2.26 -3.81 3.85
C ILE A 27 -1.91 -2.44 3.27
N LEU A 28 -0.64 -2.05 3.35
CA LEU A 28 -0.13 -0.76 2.88
C LEU A 28 0.82 -0.92 1.69
N ASP A 29 0.96 0.10 0.86
CA ASP A 29 2.07 0.18 -0.10
C ASP A 29 3.39 0.41 0.63
N SER A 30 4.54 0.06 0.02
CA SER A 30 5.86 0.19 0.68
C SER A 30 6.37 1.64 0.75
N HIS A 31 5.50 2.64 0.76
CA HIS A 31 5.97 4.02 0.80
C HIS A 31 6.57 4.35 2.18
N GLN A 32 7.68 5.06 2.22
CA GLN A 32 8.49 5.30 3.44
C GLN A 32 7.78 6.12 4.55
N SER A 33 6.49 6.44 4.39
CA SER A 33 5.69 7.22 5.35
C SER A 33 4.83 6.36 6.30
N HIS A 34 5.17 5.07 6.49
CA HIS A 34 4.30 4.11 7.19
C HIS A 34 4.82 3.61 8.54
N GLU A 35 5.97 4.09 9.01
CA GLU A 35 6.59 3.62 10.25
C GLU A 35 6.45 4.64 11.38
N VAL A 36 5.22 5.11 11.61
CA VAL A 36 4.92 5.95 12.78
C VAL A 36 4.69 5.03 13.98
N LEU A 37 5.57 5.10 14.98
CA LEU A 37 5.48 4.30 16.20
C LEU A 37 4.09 4.35 16.85
N GLU A 38 3.50 5.55 16.91
CA GLU A 38 2.15 5.77 17.43
C GLU A 38 1.06 4.95 16.69
N MET A 39 1.16 4.84 15.36
CA MET A 39 0.21 4.04 14.58
C MET A 39 0.37 2.54 14.89
N LEU A 40 1.61 2.06 15.06
CA LEU A 40 1.90 0.65 15.37
C LEU A 40 1.41 0.27 16.78
N GLU A 41 1.65 1.13 17.78
CA GLU A 41 1.17 0.93 19.15
C GLU A 41 -0.38 0.89 19.20
N LEU A 42 -1.03 1.78 18.46
CA LEU A 42 -2.49 1.78 18.36
C LEU A 42 -3.02 0.56 17.61
N ALA A 43 -2.33 0.13 16.56
CA ALA A 43 -2.69 -1.08 15.81
C ALA A 43 -2.58 -2.34 16.69
N GLU A 44 -1.54 -2.47 17.50
CA GLU A 44 -1.37 -3.57 18.46
C GLU A 44 -2.52 -3.58 19.48
N LYS A 45 -2.82 -2.43 20.09
CA LYS A 45 -3.93 -2.27 21.05
C LYS A 45 -5.28 -2.67 20.45
N GLU A 46 -5.52 -2.33 19.19
CA GLU A 46 -6.76 -2.62 18.47
C GLU A 46 -6.78 -4.01 17.79
N ARG A 47 -5.75 -4.83 17.96
CA ARG A 47 -5.58 -6.15 17.29
C ARG A 47 -5.66 -6.05 15.76
N ILE A 48 -4.97 -5.06 15.21
CA ILE A 48 -4.80 -4.81 13.78
C ILE A 48 -3.36 -5.15 13.39
N HIS A 49 -3.20 -6.13 12.51
CA HIS A 49 -1.91 -6.41 11.89
C HIS A 49 -1.71 -5.46 10.70
N ILE A 50 -0.60 -4.75 10.68
CA ILE A 50 -0.20 -3.91 9.55
C ILE A 50 0.83 -4.68 8.73
N HIS A 51 0.58 -4.80 7.43
CA HIS A 51 1.49 -5.44 6.49
C HIS A 51 1.80 -4.50 5.33
N ALA A 52 3.03 -3.99 5.29
CA ALA A 52 3.52 -3.24 4.14
C ALA A 52 3.96 -4.24 3.05
N LEU A 53 3.44 -4.06 1.84
CA LEU A 53 3.86 -4.88 0.70
C LEU A 53 5.32 -4.57 0.34
N PRO A 54 6.10 -5.55 -0.18
CA PRO A 54 7.47 -5.28 -0.60
C PRO A 54 7.55 -4.20 -1.70
N PRO A 55 8.65 -3.44 -1.78
CA PRO A 55 8.84 -2.44 -2.83
C PRO A 55 8.72 -3.06 -4.22
N LEU A 56 8.24 -2.28 -5.19
CA LEU A 56 8.04 -2.66 -6.60
C LEU A 56 6.97 -3.75 -6.86
N THR A 57 6.35 -4.32 -5.83
CA THR A 57 5.31 -5.35 -6.00
C THR A 57 3.91 -4.79 -6.21
N THR A 58 3.74 -3.46 -6.22
CA THR A 58 2.44 -2.77 -6.29
C THR A 58 1.55 -3.30 -7.42
N HIS A 59 2.10 -3.41 -8.63
CA HIS A 59 1.37 -3.89 -9.81
C HIS A 59 0.87 -5.34 -9.71
N MET A 60 1.44 -6.13 -8.80
CA MET A 60 1.12 -7.56 -8.61
C MET A 60 0.28 -7.81 -7.38
N LEU A 61 0.63 -7.17 -6.26
CA LEU A 61 0.09 -7.46 -4.93
C LEU A 61 -0.97 -6.47 -4.47
N GLN A 62 -1.03 -5.23 -4.99
CA GLN A 62 -2.01 -4.25 -4.53
C GLN A 62 -3.39 -4.53 -5.17
N PRO A 63 -4.41 -4.88 -4.37
CA PRO A 63 -5.74 -5.17 -4.92
C PRO A 63 -6.36 -3.94 -5.58
N LEU A 64 -6.10 -2.77 -5.02
CA LEU A 64 -6.62 -1.51 -5.51
C LEU A 64 -6.07 -1.17 -6.91
N ASP A 65 -4.75 -1.22 -7.08
CA ASP A 65 -4.12 -0.92 -8.38
C ASP A 65 -4.44 -1.96 -9.43
N ARG A 66 -4.39 -3.25 -9.07
CA ARG A 66 -4.55 -4.34 -10.03
C ARG A 66 -5.97 -4.45 -10.58
N VAL A 67 -6.99 -4.21 -9.76
CA VAL A 67 -8.37 -4.54 -10.11
C VAL A 67 -9.35 -3.39 -9.90
N VAL A 68 -9.21 -2.58 -8.85
CA VAL A 68 -10.26 -1.62 -8.45
C VAL A 68 -10.15 -0.28 -9.16
N PHE A 69 -8.94 0.26 -9.34
CA PHE A 69 -8.78 1.61 -9.89
C PHE A 69 -9.13 1.73 -11.37
N LYS A 70 -8.94 0.69 -12.17
CA LYS A 70 -9.33 0.69 -13.58
C LYS A 70 -10.85 0.92 -13.76
N PRO A 71 -11.75 0.08 -13.21
CA PRO A 71 -13.19 0.31 -13.33
C PRO A 71 -13.64 1.60 -12.65
N MET A 72 -13.02 1.98 -11.52
CA MET A 72 -13.33 3.26 -10.85
C MET A 72 -13.02 4.46 -11.75
N LYS A 73 -11.84 4.50 -12.39
CA LYS A 73 -11.47 5.57 -13.33
C LYS A 73 -12.40 5.60 -14.54
N THR A 74 -12.80 4.45 -15.07
CA THR A 74 -13.75 4.36 -16.19
C THR A 74 -15.12 4.92 -15.80
N ALA A 75 -15.66 4.50 -14.64
CA ALA A 75 -16.94 5.00 -14.15
C ALA A 75 -16.91 6.50 -13.85
N TYR A 76 -15.83 6.98 -13.24
CA TYR A 76 -15.64 8.41 -12.97
C TYR A 76 -15.64 9.23 -14.27
N LYS A 77 -14.87 8.80 -15.28
CA LYS A 77 -14.86 9.46 -16.60
C LYS A 77 -16.26 9.52 -17.20
N ARG A 78 -17.02 8.44 -17.13
CA ARG A 78 -18.41 8.40 -17.63
C ARG A 78 -19.28 9.43 -16.90
N HIS A 79 -19.26 9.45 -15.57
CA HIS A 79 -20.07 10.40 -14.79
C HIS A 79 -19.67 11.86 -15.03
N CYS A 80 -18.38 12.13 -15.22
CA CYS A 80 -17.90 13.44 -15.64
C CYS A 80 -18.49 13.84 -17.00
N THR A 81 -18.47 12.94 -18.00
CA THR A 81 -19.05 13.20 -19.33
C THR A 81 -20.55 13.44 -19.24
N GLU A 82 -21.28 12.61 -18.50
CA GLU A 82 -22.74 12.76 -18.29
C GLU A 82 -23.07 14.11 -17.62
N PHE A 83 -22.31 14.50 -16.59
CA PHE A 83 -22.49 15.76 -15.89
C PHE A 83 -22.27 16.98 -16.81
N LEU A 84 -21.19 16.97 -17.58
CA LEU A 84 -20.86 18.06 -18.51
C LEU A 84 -21.86 18.16 -19.66
N ALA A 85 -22.37 17.02 -20.16
CA ALA A 85 -23.42 17.01 -21.18
C ALA A 85 -24.75 17.58 -20.65
N ALA A 86 -25.09 17.27 -19.39
CA ALA A 86 -26.31 17.78 -18.76
C ALA A 86 -26.20 19.23 -18.24
N ASN A 87 -24.98 19.76 -18.08
CA ASN A 87 -24.72 21.11 -17.56
C ASN A 87 -23.63 21.80 -18.40
N PRO A 88 -23.95 22.29 -19.62
CA PRO A 88 -22.97 22.89 -20.53
C PRO A 88 -22.26 24.13 -19.97
N ASP A 89 -22.89 24.81 -19.02
CA ASP A 89 -22.39 26.02 -18.33
C ASP A 89 -21.49 25.71 -17.13
N LYS A 90 -21.40 24.44 -16.70
CA LYS A 90 -20.67 24.04 -15.50
C LYS A 90 -19.36 23.35 -15.84
N THR A 91 -18.39 23.53 -14.93
CA THR A 91 -17.12 22.81 -14.94
C THR A 91 -16.99 21.91 -13.73
N ILE A 92 -16.13 20.90 -13.85
CA ILE A 92 -15.78 20.03 -12.72
C ILE A 92 -14.78 20.78 -11.84
N ASN A 93 -15.13 20.96 -10.57
CA ASN A 93 -14.33 21.70 -9.60
C ASN A 93 -14.46 21.05 -8.21
N LYS A 94 -13.83 21.66 -7.20
CA LYS A 94 -13.82 21.14 -5.82
C LYS A 94 -15.23 20.99 -5.21
N MET A 95 -16.22 21.75 -5.68
CA MET A 95 -17.60 21.70 -5.18
C MET A 95 -18.39 20.57 -5.83
N THR A 96 -18.17 20.29 -7.12
CA THR A 96 -18.89 19.25 -7.87
C THR A 96 -18.25 17.87 -7.73
N TRP A 97 -16.93 17.83 -7.50
CA TRP A 97 -16.16 16.60 -7.35
C TRP A 97 -16.70 15.61 -6.31
N PRO A 98 -17.07 16.01 -5.07
CA PRO A 98 -17.57 15.06 -4.06
C PRO A 98 -18.84 14.32 -4.51
N GLY A 99 -19.72 14.99 -5.25
CA GLY A 99 -20.94 14.38 -5.80
C GLY A 99 -20.62 13.32 -6.84
N LEU A 100 -19.75 13.65 -7.80
CA LEU A 100 -19.28 12.73 -8.85
C LEU A 100 -18.53 11.54 -8.25
N GLN A 101 -17.68 11.79 -7.24
CA GLN A 101 -16.94 10.75 -6.55
C GLN A 101 -17.87 9.81 -5.78
N ARG A 102 -18.90 10.33 -5.12
CA ARG A 102 -19.92 9.52 -4.43
C ARG A 102 -20.65 8.60 -5.41
N GLN A 103 -21.09 9.13 -6.56
CA GLN A 103 -21.76 8.34 -7.60
C GLN A 103 -20.83 7.24 -8.13
N THR A 104 -19.58 7.60 -8.42
CA THR A 104 -18.55 6.66 -8.87
C THR A 104 -18.32 5.55 -7.84
N TRP A 105 -18.19 5.90 -6.57
CA TRP A 105 -17.97 4.95 -5.48
C TRP A 105 -19.13 3.95 -5.39
N ALA A 106 -20.36 4.45 -5.38
CA ALA A 106 -21.57 3.61 -5.33
C ALA A 106 -21.67 2.65 -6.52
N ALA A 107 -21.27 3.09 -7.72
CA ALA A 107 -21.28 2.24 -8.91
C ALA A 107 -20.18 1.17 -8.95
N THR A 108 -19.07 1.37 -8.23
CA THR A 108 -17.84 0.57 -8.42
C THR A 108 -17.45 -0.28 -7.23
N MET A 109 -17.65 0.19 -6.00
CA MET A 109 -17.22 -0.49 -4.76
C MET A 109 -18.21 -1.57 -4.34
N ARG A 110 -18.44 -2.51 -5.25
CA ARG A 110 -19.30 -3.69 -5.05
C ARG A 110 -18.48 -4.84 -4.44
N GLN A 111 -19.10 -5.61 -3.56
CA GLN A 111 -18.48 -6.75 -2.89
C GLN A 111 -17.77 -7.71 -3.85
N GLU A 112 -18.40 -8.01 -4.99
CA GLU A 112 -17.82 -8.88 -6.03
C GLU A 112 -16.48 -8.36 -6.59
N LEU A 113 -16.36 -7.04 -6.81
CA LEU A 113 -15.14 -6.44 -7.33
C LEU A 113 -14.02 -6.53 -6.30
N LEU A 114 -14.35 -6.28 -5.02
CA LEU A 114 -13.42 -6.39 -3.91
C LEU A 114 -12.97 -7.84 -3.73
N GLN A 115 -13.88 -8.81 -3.73
CA GLN A 115 -13.50 -10.23 -3.65
C GLN A 115 -12.60 -10.66 -4.82
N LYS A 116 -12.90 -10.21 -6.04
CA LYS A 116 -12.06 -10.44 -7.22
C LYS A 116 -10.69 -9.79 -7.09
N SER A 117 -10.58 -8.61 -6.47
CA SER A 117 -9.29 -7.93 -6.29
C SER A 117 -8.38 -8.71 -5.36
N PHE A 118 -8.89 -9.19 -4.23
CA PHE A 118 -8.13 -10.05 -3.30
C PHE A 118 -7.73 -11.39 -3.91
N CYS A 119 -8.59 -11.99 -4.74
CA CYS A 119 -8.29 -13.25 -5.42
C CYS A 119 -7.20 -13.06 -6.50
N ALA A 120 -7.26 -11.95 -7.24
CA ALA A 120 -6.30 -11.64 -8.29
C ALA A 120 -4.89 -11.38 -7.74
N THR A 121 -4.78 -10.82 -6.54
CA THR A 121 -3.49 -10.58 -5.85
C THR A 121 -3.03 -11.74 -4.98
N SER A 122 -3.81 -12.83 -4.93
CA SER A 122 -3.51 -14.03 -4.12
C SER A 122 -3.36 -13.77 -2.63
N ILE A 123 -3.94 -12.66 -2.14
CA ILE A 123 -4.06 -12.36 -0.71
C ILE A 123 -5.17 -13.23 -0.12
N TYR A 124 -6.28 -13.37 -0.85
CA TYR A 124 -7.36 -14.28 -0.47
C TYR A 124 -8.11 -14.86 -1.67
N PRO A 125 -8.15 -16.20 -1.85
CA PRO A 125 -7.43 -17.20 -1.07
C PRO A 125 -5.92 -17.03 -1.18
N LEU A 126 -5.20 -17.34 -0.09
CA LEU A 126 -3.74 -17.17 -0.03
C LEU A 126 -3.05 -18.14 -1.00
N GLY A 127 -2.36 -17.60 -2.00
CA GLY A 127 -1.71 -18.39 -3.06
C GLY A 127 -0.22 -18.09 -3.17
N ARG A 128 0.61 -18.81 -2.40
CA ARG A 128 2.08 -18.59 -2.34
C ARG A 128 2.83 -18.88 -3.65
N THR A 129 2.20 -19.60 -4.58
CA THR A 129 2.79 -20.02 -5.86
C THR A 129 2.36 -19.17 -7.05
N LYS A 130 1.40 -18.25 -6.87
CA LYS A 130 0.84 -17.45 -7.97
C LYS A 130 1.69 -16.26 -8.37
N ILE A 131 2.64 -15.86 -7.54
CA ILE A 131 3.52 -14.72 -7.80
C ILE A 131 4.94 -15.29 -7.93
N PRO A 132 5.56 -15.18 -9.12
CA PRO A 132 6.88 -15.74 -9.34
C PRO A 132 7.89 -15.05 -8.41
N GLU A 133 8.89 -15.81 -7.95
CA GLU A 133 9.92 -15.29 -7.04
C GLU A 133 10.67 -14.08 -7.65
N SER A 134 10.81 -14.05 -8.97
CA SER A 134 11.38 -12.93 -9.72
C SER A 134 10.61 -11.61 -9.56
N ALA A 135 9.33 -11.63 -9.21
CA ALA A 135 8.54 -10.42 -8.96
C ALA A 135 8.89 -9.74 -7.62
N TYR A 136 9.62 -10.43 -6.74
CA TYR A 136 10.12 -9.90 -5.47
C TYR A 136 11.59 -9.44 -5.56
N LEU A 137 12.28 -9.73 -6.67
CA LEU A 137 13.64 -9.27 -6.88
C LEU A 137 13.63 -7.77 -7.23
N PRO A 138 14.56 -6.96 -6.68
CA PRO A 138 14.80 -5.62 -7.18
C PRO A 138 15.08 -5.69 -8.68
N CYS A 139 14.50 -4.79 -9.46
CA CYS A 139 14.81 -4.71 -10.88
C CYS A 139 16.33 -4.48 -11.05
N ASP A 140 17.03 -5.31 -11.83
CA ASP A 140 18.49 -5.22 -12.07
C ASP A 140 18.93 -3.86 -12.64
N THR A 141 17.99 -2.99 -12.99
CA THR A 141 18.23 -1.61 -13.46
C THR A 141 18.83 -0.68 -12.39
N MET A 142 19.01 -1.12 -11.14
CA MET A 142 19.82 -0.38 -10.17
C MET A 142 21.34 -0.58 -10.35
N HIS A 143 21.81 -1.48 -11.21
CA HIS A 143 23.24 -1.70 -11.42
C HIS A 143 23.89 -0.84 -12.52
N SER A 144 23.12 0.02 -13.22
CA SER A 144 23.66 0.83 -14.34
C SER A 144 23.85 2.33 -14.06
N ILE A 145 23.72 2.80 -12.82
CA ILE A 145 24.01 4.22 -12.50
C ILE A 145 25.37 4.42 -11.80
N THR A 146 26.11 3.36 -11.48
CA THR A 146 27.44 3.47 -10.83
C THR A 146 28.60 3.09 -11.74
N VAL A 147 28.62 3.50 -13.01
CA VAL A 147 29.87 3.59 -13.81
C VAL A 147 29.71 4.69 -14.86
N THR A 148 29.85 5.98 -14.50
CA THR A 148 30.31 7.04 -15.45
C THR A 148 30.62 8.40 -14.82
N GLN A 149 30.58 8.58 -13.50
CA GLN A 149 31.18 9.75 -12.86
C GLN A 149 31.81 9.37 -11.52
N ALA A 150 33.09 8.99 -11.55
CA ALA A 150 34.00 9.07 -10.41
C ALA A 150 35.45 8.78 -10.85
N GLU A 151 36.00 9.59 -11.76
CA GLU A 151 37.40 9.98 -11.64
C GLU A 151 37.39 11.32 -10.88
N ASP A 152 37.23 11.26 -9.56
CA ASP A 152 38.11 11.93 -8.59
C ASP A 152 37.61 11.79 -7.14
N CYS A 153 38.59 11.54 -6.25
CA CYS A 153 38.58 11.66 -4.78
C CYS A 153 37.84 10.61 -3.89
N SER A 154 38.53 9.49 -3.67
CA SER A 154 38.95 8.88 -2.38
C SER A 154 38.07 8.95 -1.08
N MET A 155 37.76 7.73 -0.59
CA MET A 155 37.93 7.16 0.78
C MET A 155 36.75 7.08 1.80
N ASN A 156 36.36 5.81 2.04
CA ASN A 156 35.94 5.14 3.29
C ASN A 156 34.69 5.57 4.09
N THR A 157 33.56 4.87 3.91
CA THR A 157 32.53 4.57 4.95
C THR A 157 31.53 3.44 4.61
N GLY A 158 31.84 2.56 3.64
CA GLY A 158 30.83 1.63 3.08
C GLY A 158 30.56 0.32 3.83
N GLN A 159 31.43 -0.14 4.74
CA GLN A 159 31.34 -1.51 5.27
C GLN A 159 30.56 -1.66 6.58
N GLU A 160 30.40 -0.61 7.38
CA GLU A 160 29.67 -0.67 8.65
C GLU A 160 28.14 -0.60 8.47
N GLN A 161 27.67 0.09 7.43
CA GLN A 161 26.23 0.29 7.20
C GLN A 161 25.53 -0.98 6.69
N GLU A 162 26.17 -1.75 5.81
CA GLU A 162 25.57 -2.97 5.29
C GLU A 162 25.61 -4.13 6.30
N GLN A 163 26.63 -4.16 7.17
CA GLN A 163 26.65 -5.10 8.28
C GLN A 163 25.61 -4.76 9.34
N ASN A 164 25.35 -3.48 9.62
CA ASN A 164 24.27 -3.05 10.52
C ASN A 164 22.87 -3.34 9.94
N PHE A 165 22.67 -3.20 8.63
CA PHE A 165 21.41 -3.55 7.99
C PHE A 165 21.11 -5.05 8.06
N LYS A 166 22.10 -5.90 7.75
CA LYS A 166 21.95 -7.37 7.83
C LYS A 166 21.78 -7.84 9.28
N ARG A 167 22.45 -7.20 10.25
CA ARG A 167 22.30 -7.50 11.69
C ARG A 167 20.92 -7.12 12.21
N ASN A 168 20.35 -5.98 11.79
CA ASN A 168 19.02 -5.53 12.21
C ASN A 168 17.88 -6.36 11.60
N GLN A 169 18.03 -6.86 10.37
CA GLN A 169 17.03 -7.80 9.82
C GLN A 169 17.03 -9.14 10.56
N GLN A 170 18.20 -9.63 10.98
CA GLN A 170 18.33 -10.91 11.67
C GLN A 170 17.88 -10.87 13.13
N THR A 171 17.98 -9.71 13.80
CA THR A 171 17.43 -9.52 15.16
C THR A 171 15.90 -9.41 15.15
N HIS A 172 15.30 -8.74 14.16
CA HIS A 172 13.85 -8.67 14.01
C HIS A 172 13.21 -10.02 13.67
N GLN A 173 13.81 -10.80 12.75
CA GLN A 173 13.29 -12.16 12.45
C GLN A 173 13.39 -13.12 13.63
N LYS A 174 14.48 -13.06 14.42
CA LYS A 174 14.66 -13.94 15.59
C LYS A 174 13.74 -13.59 16.76
N ARG A 175 13.40 -12.31 16.94
CA ARG A 175 12.49 -11.86 18.01
C ARG A 175 11.02 -12.25 17.75
N TRP A 176 10.61 -12.30 16.48
CA TRP A 176 9.28 -12.76 16.08
C TRP A 176 9.08 -14.29 16.22
N ILE A 177 10.11 -15.10 15.97
CA ILE A 177 10.00 -16.57 16.06
C ILE A 177 9.92 -17.04 17.52
N LEU A 178 10.59 -16.35 18.46
CA LEU A 178 10.59 -16.75 19.87
C LEU A 178 9.30 -16.36 20.62
N SER A 179 8.58 -15.32 20.18
CA SER A 179 7.32 -14.91 20.85
C SER A 179 6.12 -15.79 20.48
N SER A 180 6.17 -16.52 19.36
CA SER A 180 5.08 -17.36 18.88
C SER A 180 5.14 -18.82 19.39
N CYS A 181 6.15 -19.18 20.18
CA CYS A 181 6.29 -20.50 20.79
C CYS A 181 5.88 -20.56 22.29
N LEU A 182 5.40 -19.45 22.88
CA LEU A 182 5.07 -19.35 24.30
C LEU A 182 3.67 -18.80 24.60
N SER A 183 2.70 -18.95 23.70
CA SER A 183 1.27 -18.68 23.98
C SER A 183 0.35 -19.64 23.27
#